data_AF-A0A537YWE2-F1
#
_entry.id   AF-A0A537YWE2-F1
#
_cell.length_a   1.000
_cell.length_b   1.000
_cell.length_c   1.000
_cell.angle_alpha   90.00
_cell.angle_beta   90.00
_cell.angle_gamma   90.00
#
_symmetry.space_group_name_H-M   'P 1'
#
loop_
_entity.id
_entity.type
_entity.pdbx_description
1 polymer ?
#
loop_
_entity_poly.entity_id
_entity_poly.type
_entity_poly.pdbx_seq_one_letter_code
_entity_poly.pdbx_strand_id
1 'polypeptide(L)'
;MSELPYKINDADNHFNEPPDLYERYIDPSRQDLAIRYVTGPDGEEIQLFAGKPSKFHSNQVTFSKEELEKMLGDMSELKGKGRSEGERPVTSGGVVPGMLLNRLNPLKGLSDEERKELIAEFREMREAYGNRDLRLALMD
;
A
#
# COMPACT_ATOMS: atom_id res chain seq x y z
N MET A 1 -10.47 19.16 24.67
CA MET A 1 -9.79 18.29 23.69
C MET A 1 -9.85 19.00 22.36
N SER A 2 -8.70 19.45 21.85
CA SER A 2 -8.60 20.18 20.59
C SER A 2 -8.89 19.23 19.42
N GLU A 3 -9.86 19.62 18.60
CA GLU A 3 -10.22 18.95 17.35
C GLU A 3 -8.99 18.93 16.42
N LEU A 4 -8.57 17.76 15.97
CA LEU A 4 -7.42 17.63 15.08
C LEU A 4 -7.89 18.01 13.65
N PRO A 5 -7.24 18.97 12.98
CA PRO A 5 -7.74 19.58 11.73
C PRO A 5 -7.46 18.73 10.49
N TYR A 6 -7.64 17.41 10.57
CA TYR A 6 -7.44 16.54 9.43
C TYR A 6 -8.69 16.56 8.54
N LYS A 7 -8.63 17.34 7.47
CA LYS A 7 -9.56 17.25 6.34
C LYS A 7 -9.15 16.04 5.49
N ILE A 8 -9.46 14.84 5.98
CA ILE A 8 -9.31 13.61 5.18
C ILE A 8 -10.31 13.74 4.04
N ASN A 9 -9.80 14.03 2.85
CA ASN A 9 -10.57 14.03 1.62
C ASN A 9 -10.24 12.73 0.90
N ASP A 10 -11.24 11.86 0.79
CA ASP A 10 -11.16 10.63 0.00
C ASP A 10 -11.25 10.99 -1.48
N ALA A 11 -10.14 11.49 -2.02
CA ALA A 11 -10.08 12.15 -3.33
C ALA A 11 -10.18 11.19 -4.51
N ASP A 12 -10.20 9.87 -4.28
CA ASP A 12 -10.39 8.84 -5.32
C ASP A 12 -11.81 8.26 -5.33
N ASN A 13 -12.71 8.72 -4.43
CA ASN A 13 -14.05 8.17 -4.23
C ASN A 13 -14.03 6.65 -4.02
N HIS A 14 -13.48 6.22 -2.89
CA HIS A 14 -13.48 4.81 -2.51
C HIS A 14 -14.88 4.38 -2.05
N PHE A 15 -15.73 3.96 -3.00
CA PHE A 15 -17.00 3.32 -2.68
C PHE A 15 -16.76 1.85 -2.38
N ASN A 16 -17.11 1.42 -1.16
CA ASN A 16 -17.18 0.00 -0.84
C ASN A 16 -18.47 -0.59 -1.41
N GLU A 17 -18.31 -1.52 -2.35
CA GLU A 17 -19.44 -2.24 -2.95
C GLU A 17 -20.10 -3.18 -1.93
N PRO A 18 -21.41 -3.47 -2.06
CA PRO A 18 -22.04 -4.54 -1.31
C PRO A 18 -21.32 -5.88 -1.57
N PRO A 19 -21.09 -6.74 -0.56
CA PRO A 19 -20.35 -7.99 -0.73
C PRO A 19 -20.93 -8.95 -1.78
N ASP A 20 -22.24 -8.87 -2.03
CA ASP A 20 -22.98 -9.75 -2.95
C ASP A 20 -23.21 -9.13 -4.33
N LEU A 21 -22.57 -8.00 -4.65
CA LEU A 21 -22.70 -7.32 -5.95
C LEU A 21 -22.47 -8.29 -7.12
N TYR A 22 -21.41 -9.09 -7.04
CA TYR A 22 -21.03 -10.06 -8.08
C TYR A 22 -22.04 -11.19 -8.23
N GLU A 23 -22.81 -11.52 -7.18
CA GLU A 23 -23.85 -12.54 -7.26
C GLU A 23 -25.14 -11.99 -7.87
N ARG A 24 -25.45 -10.72 -7.59
CA ARG A 24 -26.67 -10.06 -8.07
C ARG A 24 -26.63 -9.68 -9.55
N TYR A 25 -25.46 -9.30 -10.08
CA TYR A 25 -25.35 -8.64 -11.38
C TYR A 25 -24.45 -9.32 -12.40
N ILE A 26 -23.81 -10.45 -12.07
CA ILE A 26 -23.10 -11.25 -13.08
C ILE A 26 -24.08 -11.80 -14.11
N ASP A 27 -23.62 -11.98 -15.35
CA ASP A 27 -24.37 -12.70 -16.38
C ASP A 27 -24.84 -14.06 -15.82
N PRO A 28 -26.14 -14.39 -15.87
CA PRO A 28 -26.66 -15.65 -15.33
C PRO A 28 -25.94 -16.90 -15.84
N SER A 29 -25.41 -16.87 -17.07
CA SER A 29 -24.64 -17.99 -17.65
C SER A 29 -23.26 -18.21 -17.01
N ARG A 30 -22.80 -17.26 -16.17
CA ARG A 30 -21.49 -17.27 -15.50
C ARG A 30 -21.61 -17.22 -13.97
N GLN A 31 -22.79 -17.54 -13.43
CA GLN A 31 -23.06 -17.43 -11.99
C GLN A 31 -22.14 -18.31 -11.13
N ASP A 32 -21.60 -19.39 -11.69
CA ASP A 32 -20.60 -20.26 -11.08
C ASP A 32 -19.24 -19.57 -10.90
N LEU A 33 -18.95 -18.52 -11.69
CA LEU A 33 -17.73 -17.73 -11.62
C LEU A 33 -17.84 -16.52 -10.69
N ALA A 34 -19.02 -16.26 -10.11
CA ALA A 34 -19.23 -15.12 -9.21
C ALA A 34 -18.23 -15.12 -8.05
N ILE A 35 -17.73 -13.93 -7.71
CA ILE A 35 -17.00 -13.71 -6.47
C ILE A 35 -18.00 -13.76 -5.32
N ARG A 36 -17.67 -14.49 -4.26
CA ARG A 36 -18.53 -14.61 -3.07
C ARG A 36 -17.73 -14.41 -1.80
N TYR A 37 -18.40 -14.01 -0.75
CA TYR A 37 -17.83 -13.96 0.59
C TYR A 37 -18.59 -14.95 1.47
N VAL A 38 -17.86 -15.81 2.19
CA VAL A 38 -18.45 -16.80 3.10
C VAL A 38 -17.78 -16.71 4.45
N THR A 39 -18.50 -17.02 5.51
CA THR A 39 -17.91 -17.15 6.85
C THR A 39 -17.31 -18.54 7.01
N GLY A 40 -16.02 -18.59 7.28
CA GLY A 40 -15.27 -19.80 7.60
C GLY A 40 -15.61 -20.37 8.98
N PRO A 41 -15.11 -21.58 9.31
CA PRO A 41 -15.39 -22.24 10.58
C PRO A 41 -14.90 -21.45 11.80
N ASP A 42 -13.85 -20.65 11.64
CA ASP A 42 -13.25 -19.83 12.71
C ASP A 42 -13.84 -18.41 12.78
N GLY A 43 -14.91 -18.14 12.03
CA GLY A 43 -15.57 -16.83 11.96
C GLY A 43 -14.89 -15.82 11.03
N GLU A 44 -13.82 -16.23 10.35
CA GLU A 44 -13.13 -15.41 9.35
C GLU A 44 -13.95 -15.28 8.06
N GLU A 45 -13.84 -14.14 7.38
CA GLU A 45 -14.44 -13.94 6.07
C GLU A 45 -13.50 -14.48 4.98
N ILE A 46 -14.01 -15.39 4.15
CA ILE A 46 -13.29 -16.03 3.06
C ILE A 46 -13.90 -15.58 1.75
N GLN A 47 -13.07 -14.95 0.90
CA GLN A 47 -13.46 -14.64 -0.46
C GLN A 47 -13.28 -15.87 -1.36
N LEU A 48 -14.29 -16.23 -2.13
CA LEU A 48 -14.30 -17.34 -3.09
C LEU A 48 -14.31 -16.81 -4.52
N PHE A 49 -13.39 -17.30 -5.36
CA PHE A 49 -13.37 -17.07 -6.80
C PHE A 49 -13.72 -18.38 -7.52
N ALA A 50 -14.82 -18.40 -8.28
CA ALA A 50 -15.33 -19.62 -8.91
C ALA A 50 -15.46 -20.80 -7.93
N GLY A 51 -15.96 -20.51 -6.72
CA GLY A 51 -16.15 -21.48 -5.64
C GLY A 51 -14.88 -21.93 -4.91
N LYS A 52 -13.71 -21.37 -5.22
CA LYS A 52 -12.43 -21.72 -4.57
C LYS A 52 -11.93 -20.55 -3.72
N PRO A 53 -11.34 -20.80 -2.53
CA PRO A 53 -10.73 -19.73 -1.73
C PRO A 53 -9.73 -18.91 -2.56
N SER A 54 -9.87 -17.59 -2.49
CA SER A 54 -8.97 -16.65 -3.13
C SER A 54 -7.56 -16.84 -2.58
N LYS A 55 -6.58 -16.86 -3.48
CA LYS A 55 -5.15 -16.80 -3.10
C LYS A 55 -4.71 -15.36 -2.81
N PHE A 56 -5.55 -14.38 -3.14
CA PHE A 56 -5.32 -12.97 -2.88
C PHE A 56 -6.08 -12.61 -1.61
N HIS A 57 -5.36 -12.34 -0.53
CA HIS A 57 -5.93 -11.83 0.70
C HIS A 57 -5.40 -10.42 0.96
N SER A 58 -6.30 -9.49 1.27
CA SER A 58 -5.96 -8.10 1.61
C SER A 58 -5.62 -7.93 3.10
N ASN A 59 -5.18 -9.01 3.76
CA ASN A 59 -4.79 -8.95 5.16
C ASN A 59 -3.57 -8.04 5.28
N GLN A 60 -3.74 -6.88 5.90
CA GLN A 60 -2.63 -6.07 6.33
C GLN A 60 -1.97 -6.80 7.50
N VAL A 61 -0.93 -7.57 7.20
CA VAL A 61 -0.16 -8.27 8.23
C VAL A 61 0.72 -7.24 8.93
N THR A 62 0.28 -6.79 10.11
CA THR A 62 1.14 -6.03 11.02
C THR A 62 1.94 -7.01 11.86
N PHE A 63 3.25 -6.83 11.90
CA PHE A 63 4.15 -7.63 12.74
C PHE A 63 4.59 -6.78 13.94
N SER A 64 4.67 -7.40 15.12
CA SER A 64 5.39 -6.85 16.26
C SER A 64 6.89 -6.74 15.96
N LYS A 65 7.61 -5.95 16.76
CA LYS A 65 9.05 -5.78 16.60
C LYS A 65 9.78 -7.13 16.75
N GLU A 66 9.34 -7.93 17.72
CA GLU A 66 9.89 -9.24 18.04
C GLU A 66 9.63 -10.25 16.92
N GLU A 67 8.45 -10.20 16.29
CA GLU A 67 8.13 -11.03 15.11
C GLU A 67 8.97 -10.64 13.90
N LEU A 68 9.20 -9.34 13.68
CA LEU A 68 10.09 -8.86 12.63
C LEU A 68 11.53 -9.30 12.86
N GLU A 69 12.05 -9.19 14.09
CA GLU A 69 13.40 -9.64 14.45
C GLU A 69 13.54 -11.16 14.26
N LYS A 70 12.49 -11.95 14.54
CA LYS A 70 12.49 -13.40 14.31
C LYS A 70 12.44 -13.77 12.83
N MET A 71 11.68 -13.03 12.02
CA MET A 71 11.52 -13.31 10.58
C MET A 71 12.68 -12.80 9.73
N LEU A 72 13.23 -11.64 10.08
CA LEU A 72 14.23 -10.94 9.28
C LEU A 72 15.64 -10.97 9.91
N GLY A 73 15.76 -11.46 11.14
CA GLY A 73 16.99 -11.38 11.92
C GLY A 73 17.15 -10.00 12.59
N ASP A 74 18.34 -9.75 13.14
CA ASP A 74 18.66 -8.46 13.72
C ASP A 74 18.77 -7.39 12.62
N MET A 75 17.73 -6.57 12.49
CA MET A 75 17.64 -5.47 11.53
C MET A 75 18.31 -4.17 12.04
N SER A 76 18.99 -4.21 13.19
CA SER A 76 19.69 -3.04 13.75
C SER A 76 20.79 -2.49 12.83
N GLU A 77 21.36 -3.35 11.96
CA GLU A 77 22.33 -2.95 10.93
C GLU A 77 21.69 -2.29 9.68
N LEU A 78 20.37 -2.36 9.50
CA LEU A 78 19.66 -1.64 8.42
C LEU A 78 19.39 -0.16 8.75
N LYS A 79 20.05 0.39 9.78
CA LYS A 79 20.13 1.84 9.98
C LYS A 79 20.86 2.51 8.82
N GLY A 80 20.07 3.03 7.88
CA GLY A 80 20.38 4.32 7.25
C GLY A 80 21.66 4.38 6.40
N LYS A 81 22.10 3.30 5.77
CA LYS A 81 23.03 3.38 4.65
C LYS A 81 22.40 2.75 3.42
N GLY A 82 21.93 3.59 2.51
CA GLY A 82 21.72 3.16 1.14
C GLY A 82 23.03 2.57 0.65
N ARG A 83 23.04 1.28 0.31
CA ARG A 83 24.19 0.63 -0.31
C ARG A 83 24.59 1.46 -1.54
N SER A 84 25.75 2.11 -1.44
CA SER A 84 26.52 2.59 -2.59
C SER A 84 26.86 1.40 -3.48
N GLU A 85 26.93 1.65 -4.78
CA GLU A 85 27.23 0.64 -5.80
C GLU A 85 28.48 -0.18 -5.46
N GLY A 86 28.35 -1.50 -5.61
CA GLY A 86 29.47 -2.44 -5.65
C GLY A 86 29.82 -3.13 -4.33
N GLU A 87 29.11 -4.20 -3.98
CA GLU A 87 29.68 -5.46 -3.41
C GLU A 87 28.56 -6.52 -3.22
N ARG A 88 28.86 -7.77 -3.65
CA ARG A 88 27.97 -8.96 -3.71
C ARG A 88 28.03 -9.75 -2.38
N PRO A 89 27.29 -10.86 -2.15
CA PRO A 89 26.29 -11.55 -2.98
C PRO A 89 24.90 -11.70 -2.32
N VAL A 90 23.95 -12.09 -3.16
CA VAL A 90 22.61 -12.55 -2.79
C VAL A 90 22.76 -13.78 -1.89
N THR A 91 22.60 -13.61 -0.58
CA THR A 91 22.27 -14.74 0.28
C THR A 91 20.79 -15.03 0.10
N SER A 92 20.51 -16.30 -0.17
CA SER A 92 19.19 -16.86 -0.39
C SER A 92 18.27 -16.61 0.81
N GLY A 93 17.17 -15.89 0.58
CA GLY A 93 16.03 -15.88 1.49
C GLY A 93 15.51 -14.48 1.78
N GLY A 94 14.44 -14.10 1.08
CA GLY A 94 13.59 -12.97 1.47
C GLY A 94 13.85 -11.68 0.70
N VAL A 95 13.25 -11.53 -0.47
CA VAL A 95 12.95 -10.19 -0.99
C VAL A 95 11.89 -9.61 -0.06
N VAL A 96 12.28 -8.70 0.85
CA VAL A 96 11.33 -8.05 1.76
C VAL A 96 10.42 -7.12 0.94
N PRO A 97 9.09 -7.31 0.95
CA PRO A 97 8.16 -6.40 0.29
C PRO A 97 8.33 -4.99 0.89
N GLY A 98 8.80 -4.03 0.08
CA GLY A 98 9.14 -2.68 0.53
C GLY A 98 10.58 -2.25 0.29
N MET A 99 11.52 -3.17 0.02
CA MET A 99 12.88 -2.78 -0.41
C MET A 99 12.89 -1.96 -1.70
N LEU A 100 11.89 -2.16 -2.56
CA LEU A 100 11.68 -1.38 -3.79
C LEU A 100 11.07 0.01 -3.50
N LEU A 101 10.26 0.16 -2.45
CA LEU A 101 9.73 1.46 -2.03
C LEU A 101 10.84 2.39 -1.56
N ASN A 102 11.87 1.85 -0.91
CA ASN A 102 13.08 2.60 -0.54
C ASN A 102 13.92 3.07 -1.74
N ARG A 103 13.76 2.50 -2.94
CA ARG A 103 14.40 3.01 -4.16
C ARG A 103 13.67 4.20 -4.76
N LEU A 104 12.35 4.25 -4.58
CA LEU A 104 11.47 5.30 -5.10
C LEU A 104 11.20 6.41 -4.09
N ASN A 105 11.80 6.35 -2.89
CA ASN A 105 11.62 7.39 -1.89
C ASN A 105 12.34 8.67 -2.34
N PRO A 106 11.61 9.75 -2.68
CA PRO A 106 12.22 11.00 -3.16
C PRO A 106 13.00 11.74 -2.06
N LEU A 107 12.82 11.34 -0.79
CA LEU A 107 13.53 11.93 0.36
C LEU A 107 14.90 11.28 0.61
N LYS A 108 15.25 10.22 -0.14
CA LYS A 108 16.47 9.47 0.09
C LYS A 108 17.69 10.25 -0.35
N GLY A 109 18.67 10.39 0.54
CA GLY A 109 19.93 11.08 0.27
C GLY A 109 19.87 12.60 0.44
N LEU A 110 18.67 13.17 0.64
CA LEU A 110 18.48 14.59 0.91
C LEU A 110 18.82 14.93 2.38
N SER A 111 19.51 16.05 2.55
CA SER A 111 19.68 16.75 3.82
C SER A 111 18.35 17.26 4.37
N ASP A 112 18.34 17.66 5.64
CA ASP A 112 17.12 18.18 6.28
C ASP A 112 16.59 19.45 5.60
N GLU A 113 17.48 20.24 5.02
CA GLU A 113 17.16 21.50 4.36
C GLU A 113 16.56 21.23 2.97
N GLU A 114 17.17 20.33 2.19
CA GLU A 114 16.62 19.87 0.91
C GLU A 114 15.26 19.18 1.08
N ARG A 115 15.06 18.44 2.18
CA ARG A 115 13.75 17.85 2.50
C ARG A 115 12.70 18.92 2.77
N LYS A 116 13.04 19.99 3.49
CA LYS A 116 12.12 21.10 3.77
C LYS A 116 11.74 21.84 2.50
N GLU A 117 12.70 22.07 1.60
CA GLU A 117 12.47 22.70 0.30
C GLU A 117 11.54 21.86 -0.58
N LEU A 118 11.83 20.56 -0.71
CA LEU A 118 10.97 19.64 -1.47
C LEU A 118 9.54 19.58 -0.89
N ILE A 119 9.39 19.55 0.44
CA ILE A 119 8.07 19.61 1.08
C ILE A 119 7.37 20.95 0.82
N ALA A 120 8.10 22.07 0.76
CA ALA A 120 7.53 23.37 0.44
C ALA A 120 7.01 23.41 -1.00
N GLU A 121 7.78 22.88 -1.95
CA GLU A 121 7.37 22.73 -3.36
C GLU A 121 6.07 21.90 -3.47
N PHE A 122 5.99 20.74 -2.81
CA PHE A 122 4.77 19.93 -2.77
C PHE A 122 3.57 20.65 -2.13
N ARG A 123 3.80 21.59 -1.22
CA ARG A 123 2.73 22.38 -0.60
C ARG A 123 2.22 23.48 -1.52
N GLU A 124 3.08 24.08 -2.33
CA GLU A 124 2.68 25.05 -3.34
C GLU A 124 1.79 24.41 -4.42
N MET A 125 2.08 23.15 -4.77
CA MET A 125 1.28 22.36 -5.71
C MET A 125 -0.07 21.85 -5.15
N ARG A 126 -0.40 22.15 -3.88
CA ARG A 126 -1.59 21.59 -3.19
C ARG A 126 -2.89 21.83 -3.93
N GLU A 127 -3.06 23.01 -4.53
CA GLU A 127 -4.29 23.36 -5.26
C GLU A 127 -4.47 22.49 -6.51
N ALA A 128 -3.36 22.16 -7.18
CA ALA A 128 -3.39 21.32 -8.37
C ALA A 128 -3.87 19.89 -8.07
N TYR A 129 -3.64 19.34 -6.88
CA TYR A 129 -4.09 17.98 -6.54
C TYR A 129 -5.62 17.81 -6.61
N GLY A 130 -6.36 18.88 -6.33
CA GLY A 130 -7.82 18.91 -6.40
C GLY A 130 -8.39 19.30 -7.76
N ASN A 131 -7.56 19.74 -8.71
CA ASN A 131 -8.00 20.29 -9.99
C ASN A 131 -7.36 19.53 -11.16
N ARG A 132 -8.19 18.98 -12.05
CA ARG A 132 -7.71 18.19 -13.21
C ARG A 132 -6.73 18.95 -14.08
N ASP A 133 -7.08 20.18 -14.48
CA ASP A 133 -6.33 20.93 -15.48
C ASP A 133 -4.99 21.43 -14.90
N LEU A 134 -5.01 21.89 -13.65
CA LEU A 134 -3.78 22.27 -12.94
C LEU A 134 -2.84 21.10 -12.71
N ARG A 135 -3.39 19.90 -12.42
CA ARG A 135 -2.57 18.68 -12.27
C ARG A 135 -1.93 18.26 -13.59
N LEU A 136 -2.65 18.36 -14.71
CA LEU A 136 -2.09 18.03 -16.03
C LEU A 136 -0.94 18.99 -16.38
N ALA A 137 -1.05 20.27 -16.06
CA ALA A 137 0.01 21.25 -16.27
C ALA A 137 1.29 21.00 -15.42
N LEU A 138 1.22 20.20 -14.35
CA LEU A 138 2.39 19.78 -13.56
C LEU A 138 3.07 18.50 -14.10
N MET A 139 2.42 17.80 -15.04
CA MET A 139 2.89 16.51 -15.58
C MET A 139 3.59 16.63 -16.95
N ASP A 140 3.53 17.80 -17.58
CA ASP A 140 4.23 18.15 -18.83
C ASP A 140 5.66 18.66 -18.55
#